data_AF-A0A076HFN6-F1
#
_entry.id   AF-A0A076HFN6-F1
#
_cell.length_a   1.000
_cell.length_b   1.000
_cell.length_c   1.000
_cell.angle_alpha   90.00
_cell.angle_beta   90.00
_cell.angle_gamma   90.00
#
_symmetry.space_group_name_H-M   'P 1'
#
loop_
_entity.id
_entity.type
_entity.pdbx_description
1 polymer ?
#
loop_
_entity_poly.entity_id
_entity_poly.type
_entity_poly.pdbx_seq_one_letter_code
_entity_poly.pdbx_strand_id
1 'polypeptide(L)'
;MPVDTMIRTTLVLIGLAAASLPAAAAGEVAPEVHNLCLQAADYRGCVEAQAGTPEYLGNKCPKQYAYMGAGNCQQVVCSYTGIGGGDRHNPIIAGKSTWKCGNRINWWSYAGIDKGHLKLGAIAPVQQTDDCPSVEPEIGWNSSCENAKPGWRAAEAEAKRPKCSKRLAPFECDWNAYLEANPGMKAWAEANPGAAEQQRIKLTADPLKN
;
A
#
# COMPACT_ATOMS: atom_id res chain seq x y z
N MET A 1 2.81 2.61 76.24
CA MET A 1 3.54 1.47 75.62
C MET A 1 3.20 1.47 74.13
N PRO A 2 4.16 1.16 73.25
CA PRO A 2 4.45 1.78 71.94
C PRO A 2 3.44 1.35 70.86
N VAL A 3 3.39 1.88 69.63
CA VAL A 3 4.49 2.00 68.67
C VAL A 3 4.16 3.04 67.58
N ASP A 4 5.15 3.88 67.27
CA ASP A 4 5.29 4.63 66.03
C ASP A 4 5.27 3.71 64.80
N THR A 5 4.53 4.10 63.75
CA THR A 5 4.76 3.58 62.39
C THR A 5 4.75 4.73 61.39
N MET A 6 5.95 5.28 61.15
CA MET A 6 6.28 6.04 59.94
C MET A 6 6.09 5.14 58.72
N ILE A 7 5.20 5.51 57.79
CA ILE A 7 5.22 4.97 56.42
C ILE A 7 5.69 6.10 55.50
N ARG A 8 6.97 6.01 55.13
CA ARG A 8 7.59 6.77 54.04
C ARG A 8 6.96 6.30 52.72
N THR A 9 6.16 7.14 52.09
CA THR A 9 5.69 6.90 50.72
C THR A 9 6.68 7.50 49.73
N THR A 10 7.43 6.63 49.08
CA THR A 10 8.43 6.95 48.06
C THR A 10 7.76 7.49 46.80
N LEU A 11 8.16 8.68 46.36
CA LEU A 11 7.78 9.29 45.08
C LEU A 11 8.53 8.56 43.94
N VAL A 12 7.81 7.80 43.12
CA VAL A 12 8.35 7.20 41.88
C VAL A 12 8.18 8.24 40.76
N LEU A 13 9.28 8.89 40.38
CA LEU A 13 9.38 9.71 39.17
C LEU A 13 9.41 8.77 37.95
N ILE A 14 8.32 8.71 37.20
CA ILE A 14 8.28 8.10 35.87
C ILE A 14 8.83 9.13 34.88
N GLY A 15 10.06 8.91 34.42
CA GLY A 15 10.66 9.69 33.35
C GLY A 15 9.96 9.40 32.02
N LEU A 16 9.31 10.41 31.43
CA LEU A 16 8.85 10.35 30.05
C LEU A 16 10.07 10.37 29.12
N ALA A 17 10.37 9.23 28.50
CA ALA A 17 11.24 9.18 27.34
C ALA A 17 10.53 9.90 26.17
N ALA A 18 11.00 11.09 25.83
CA ALA A 18 10.62 11.76 24.59
C ALA A 18 11.19 10.96 23.41
N ALA A 19 10.32 10.19 22.75
CA ALA A 19 10.65 9.58 21.47
C ALA A 19 10.77 10.69 20.42
N SER A 20 12.00 11.06 20.06
CA SER A 20 12.27 11.89 18.90
C SER A 20 12.01 11.08 17.62
N LEU A 21 10.81 11.22 17.05
CA LEU A 21 10.51 10.71 15.72
C LEU A 21 11.20 11.60 14.66
N PRO A 22 11.81 11.02 13.61
CA PRO A 22 12.43 11.78 12.54
C PRO A 22 11.37 12.58 11.77
N ALA A 23 11.65 13.86 11.55
CA ALA A 23 10.92 14.70 10.63
C ALA A 23 11.40 14.40 9.20
N ALA A 24 10.60 13.65 8.44
CA ALA A 24 10.77 13.51 7.00
C ALA A 24 9.40 13.65 6.33
N ALA A 25 9.39 14.29 5.16
CA ALA A 25 8.26 14.55 4.26
C ALA A 25 7.24 15.65 4.68
N ALA A 26 7.67 16.91 4.68
CA ALA A 26 6.77 18.06 4.60
C ALA A 26 6.93 18.75 3.23
N GLY A 27 6.36 18.15 2.19
CA GLY A 27 6.30 18.72 0.84
C GLY A 27 4.87 18.69 0.31
N GLU A 28 4.16 19.81 0.52
CA GLU A 28 2.86 20.19 -0.05
C GLU A 28 1.66 19.25 0.23
N VAL A 29 1.07 19.44 1.42
CA VAL A 29 -0.27 18.94 1.75
C VAL A 29 -1.31 19.70 0.90
N ALA A 30 -2.15 18.98 0.16
CA ALA A 30 -3.24 19.58 -0.61
C ALA A 30 -4.14 20.47 0.29
N PRO A 31 -4.65 21.63 -0.18
CA PRO A 31 -5.40 22.58 0.65
C PRO A 31 -6.62 21.96 1.36
N GLU A 32 -7.24 20.97 0.72
CA GLU A 32 -8.39 20.23 1.25
C GLU A 32 -7.99 19.36 2.45
N VAL A 33 -6.87 18.66 2.37
CA VAL A 33 -6.31 17.84 3.47
C VAL A 33 -5.79 18.73 4.59
N HIS A 34 -5.15 19.84 4.25
CA HIS A 34 -4.70 20.84 5.21
C HIS A 34 -5.86 21.32 6.08
N ASN A 35 -6.95 21.78 5.45
CA ASN A 35 -8.13 22.30 6.16
C ASN A 35 -8.79 21.23 7.05
N LEU A 36 -8.80 19.97 6.60
CA LEU A 36 -9.35 18.86 7.38
C LEU A 36 -8.50 18.53 8.62
N CYS A 37 -7.18 18.66 8.50
CA CYS A 37 -6.24 18.28 9.56
C CYS A 37 -5.89 19.43 10.52
N LEU A 38 -6.30 20.67 10.25
CA LEU A 38 -6.02 21.85 11.09
C LEU A 38 -6.45 21.70 12.56
N GLN A 39 -7.51 20.92 12.82
CA GLN A 39 -8.04 20.71 14.16
C GLN A 39 -7.55 19.40 14.81
N ALA A 40 -6.76 18.60 14.11
CA ALA A 40 -6.25 17.36 14.64
C ALA A 40 -5.19 17.63 15.72
N ALA A 41 -5.27 16.92 16.84
CA ALA A 41 -4.23 16.93 17.86
C ALA A 41 -2.86 16.46 17.32
N ASP A 42 -2.90 15.59 16.30
CA ASP A 42 -1.74 15.16 15.51
C ASP A 42 -1.97 15.52 14.04
N TYR A 43 -1.59 16.75 13.67
CA TYR A 43 -1.69 17.25 12.31
C TYR A 43 -0.93 16.37 11.32
N ARG A 44 0.27 15.89 11.70
CA ARG A 44 1.09 15.04 10.83
C ARG A 44 0.44 13.68 10.63
N GLY A 45 -0.02 13.03 11.70
CA GLY A 45 -0.74 11.76 11.60
C GLY A 45 -2.04 11.86 10.80
N CYS A 46 -2.76 12.98 10.92
CA CYS A 46 -3.93 13.24 10.09
C CYS A 46 -3.55 13.41 8.61
N VAL A 47 -2.51 14.20 8.32
CA VAL A 47 -2.03 14.38 6.94
C VAL A 47 -1.56 13.06 6.35
N GLU A 48 -0.84 12.22 7.10
CA GLU A 48 -0.40 10.90 6.65
C GLU A 48 -1.59 9.95 6.38
N ALA A 49 -2.62 10.00 7.23
CA ALA A 49 -3.85 9.24 7.03
C ALA A 49 -4.65 9.73 5.80
N GLN A 50 -4.66 11.05 5.54
CA GLN A 50 -5.37 11.67 4.42
C GLN A 50 -4.58 11.66 3.11
N ALA A 51 -3.24 11.67 3.17
CA ALA A 51 -2.35 11.47 2.03
C ALA A 51 -2.54 10.07 1.44
N GLY A 52 -3.20 9.18 2.19
CA GLY A 52 -3.18 7.77 1.96
C GLY A 52 -1.74 7.32 2.11
N THR A 53 -1.39 6.71 3.25
CA THR A 53 -0.65 5.46 3.06
C THR A 53 -1.45 4.71 1.99
N PRO A 54 -0.84 4.21 0.91
CA PRO A 54 -1.58 3.25 0.11
C PRO A 54 -1.76 2.10 1.11
N GLU A 55 -2.90 2.07 1.79
CA GLU A 55 -3.36 0.95 2.60
C GLU A 55 -3.72 -0.10 1.57
N TYR A 56 -2.66 -0.55 0.94
CA TYR A 56 -2.66 -1.29 -0.26
C TYR A 56 -2.73 -2.71 0.24
N LEU A 57 -3.97 -3.13 0.52
CA LEU A 57 -4.23 -4.37 1.25
C LEU A 57 -3.60 -5.57 0.52
N GLY A 58 -3.38 -5.46 -0.79
CA GLY A 58 -2.59 -6.36 -1.61
C GLY A 58 -2.96 -6.24 -3.10
N ASN A 59 -2.13 -6.82 -3.96
CA ASN A 59 -2.32 -6.85 -5.42
C ASN A 59 -2.71 -8.23 -5.96
N LYS A 60 -2.81 -9.25 -5.09
CA LYS A 60 -2.98 -10.63 -5.53
C LYS A 60 -3.71 -11.49 -4.52
N CYS A 61 -4.76 -12.16 -4.96
CA CYS A 61 -5.44 -13.17 -4.17
C CYS A 61 -4.70 -14.52 -4.25
N PRO A 62 -4.85 -15.40 -3.24
CA PRO A 62 -4.35 -16.77 -3.32
C PRO A 62 -4.85 -17.50 -4.57
N LYS A 63 -4.15 -18.57 -4.96
CA LYS A 63 -4.54 -19.36 -6.13
C LYS A 63 -5.97 -19.89 -5.97
N GLN A 64 -6.78 -19.76 -7.03
CA GLN A 64 -8.22 -20.07 -7.01
C GLN A 64 -9.05 -19.16 -6.09
N TYR A 65 -8.69 -17.89 -5.93
CA TYR A 65 -9.53 -16.91 -5.25
C TYR A 65 -9.75 -15.68 -6.13
N ALA A 66 -10.96 -15.14 -6.11
CA ALA A 66 -11.32 -13.89 -6.77
C ALA A 66 -11.35 -12.76 -5.75
N TYR A 67 -10.88 -11.60 -6.15
CA TYR A 67 -10.92 -10.40 -5.34
C TYR A 67 -12.35 -9.88 -5.18
N MET A 68 -12.73 -9.49 -3.98
CA MET A 68 -14.10 -9.07 -3.64
C MET A 68 -14.18 -7.62 -3.15
N GLY A 69 -13.06 -6.89 -3.10
CA GLY A 69 -12.98 -5.55 -2.52
C GLY A 69 -12.53 -5.56 -1.06
N ALA A 70 -12.10 -4.39 -0.58
CA ALA A 70 -11.72 -4.14 0.82
C ALA A 70 -10.71 -5.17 1.37
N GLY A 71 -9.75 -5.59 0.55
CA GLY A 71 -8.70 -6.53 0.95
C GLY A 71 -9.15 -7.99 1.09
N ASN A 72 -10.36 -8.34 0.64
CA ASN A 72 -10.89 -9.68 0.75
C ASN A 72 -10.89 -10.41 -0.58
N CYS A 73 -10.62 -11.71 -0.51
CA CYS A 73 -10.65 -12.65 -1.61
C CYS A 73 -11.63 -13.78 -1.28
N GLN A 74 -12.32 -14.33 -2.27
CA GLN A 74 -13.20 -15.48 -2.11
C GLN A 74 -12.80 -16.63 -3.03
N GLN A 75 -12.80 -17.84 -2.49
CA GLN A 75 -12.40 -19.04 -3.20
C GLN A 75 -13.34 -19.29 -4.39
N VAL A 76 -12.77 -19.54 -5.54
CA VAL A 76 -13.46 -19.95 -6.76
C VAL A 76 -13.54 -21.46 -6.78
N VAL A 77 -14.74 -21.99 -6.58
CA VAL A 77 -15.01 -23.43 -6.53
C VAL A 77 -15.94 -23.87 -7.66
N CYS A 78 -15.85 -25.12 -8.06
CA CYS A 78 -16.79 -25.72 -9.01
C CYS A 78 -17.93 -26.43 -8.26
N SER A 79 -19.16 -25.97 -8.48
CA SER A 79 -20.38 -26.69 -8.13
C SER A 79 -20.89 -27.45 -9.34
N TYR A 80 -21.42 -28.65 -9.16
CA TYR A 80 -21.93 -29.49 -10.24
C TYR A 80 -23.42 -29.69 -10.10
N THR A 81 -24.18 -29.39 -11.14
CA THR A 81 -25.63 -29.65 -11.19
C THR A 81 -26.02 -30.38 -12.47
N GLY A 82 -27.06 -31.22 -12.41
CA GLY A 82 -27.52 -31.96 -13.59
C GLY A 82 -27.96 -31.04 -14.72
N ILE A 83 -27.99 -31.53 -15.96
CA ILE A 83 -28.27 -30.72 -17.18
C ILE A 83 -29.58 -29.92 -17.13
N GLY A 84 -30.58 -30.36 -16.36
CA GLY A 84 -31.85 -29.65 -16.14
C GLY A 84 -31.88 -28.67 -14.96
N GLY A 85 -30.78 -28.54 -14.20
CA GLY A 85 -30.66 -27.63 -13.08
C GLY A 85 -30.52 -26.17 -13.54
N GLY A 86 -31.27 -25.25 -12.92
CA GLY A 86 -31.23 -23.82 -13.23
C GLY A 86 -29.98 -23.09 -12.76
N ASP A 87 -28.95 -23.83 -12.34
CA ASP A 87 -27.76 -23.28 -11.72
C ASP A 87 -26.87 -22.57 -12.75
N ARG A 88 -26.30 -21.43 -12.36
CA ARG A 88 -25.47 -20.59 -13.24
C ARG A 88 -24.13 -20.28 -12.60
N HIS A 89 -23.15 -19.91 -13.42
CA HIS A 89 -21.90 -19.33 -12.95
C HIS A 89 -22.19 -18.06 -12.16
N ASN A 90 -21.44 -17.84 -11.08
CA ASN A 90 -21.49 -16.59 -10.37
C ASN A 90 -21.02 -15.45 -11.29
N PRO A 91 -21.84 -14.41 -11.51
CA PRO A 91 -21.55 -13.35 -12.49
C PRO A 91 -20.31 -12.53 -12.15
N ILE A 92 -19.89 -12.51 -10.88
CA ILE A 92 -18.70 -11.78 -10.45
C ILE A 92 -17.44 -12.39 -11.03
N ILE A 93 -17.40 -13.71 -11.23
CA ILE A 93 -16.19 -14.46 -11.65
C ILE A 93 -16.34 -15.15 -13.01
N ALA A 94 -17.54 -15.13 -13.60
CA ALA A 94 -17.81 -15.74 -14.89
C ALA A 94 -17.01 -15.05 -16.00
N GLY A 95 -16.21 -15.82 -16.75
CA GLY A 95 -15.44 -15.31 -17.89
C GLY A 95 -14.22 -14.46 -17.52
N LYS A 96 -13.89 -14.36 -16.23
CA LYS A 96 -12.67 -13.69 -15.74
C LYS A 96 -11.59 -14.72 -15.46
N SER A 97 -10.36 -14.24 -15.25
CA SER A 97 -9.19 -15.06 -14.92
C SER A 97 -9.10 -16.36 -15.75
N THR A 98 -8.35 -17.35 -15.26
CA THR A 98 -8.18 -18.63 -15.95
C THR A 98 -9.11 -19.72 -15.44
N TRP A 99 -10.07 -19.38 -14.57
CA TRP A 99 -10.94 -20.37 -13.94
C TRP A 99 -11.96 -20.93 -14.92
N LYS A 100 -12.06 -22.26 -14.93
CA LYS A 100 -13.02 -23.00 -15.74
C LYS A 100 -13.56 -24.16 -14.91
N CYS A 101 -14.86 -24.40 -14.99
CA CYS A 101 -15.48 -25.61 -14.48
C CYS A 101 -15.93 -26.45 -15.67
N GLY A 102 -15.33 -27.63 -15.82
CA GLY A 102 -15.75 -28.60 -16.83
C GLY A 102 -17.03 -29.32 -16.43
N ASN A 103 -17.50 -30.21 -17.30
CA ASN A 103 -18.58 -31.13 -16.99
C ASN A 103 -18.02 -32.39 -16.32
N ARG A 104 -18.83 -33.05 -15.50
CA ARG A 104 -18.51 -34.33 -14.85
C ARG A 104 -19.50 -35.40 -15.29
N ILE A 105 -19.02 -36.61 -15.58
CA ILE A 105 -19.91 -37.75 -15.81
C ILE A 105 -20.47 -38.21 -14.46
N ASN A 106 -21.78 -38.34 -14.37
CA ASN A 106 -22.47 -38.84 -13.19
C ASN A 106 -23.50 -39.88 -13.61
N TRP A 107 -23.12 -41.16 -13.48
CA TRP A 107 -23.95 -42.31 -13.85
C TRP A 107 -25.21 -42.48 -13.00
N TRP A 108 -25.33 -41.72 -11.90
CA TRP A 108 -26.48 -41.72 -11.01
C TRP A 108 -27.43 -40.55 -11.28
N SER A 109 -27.05 -39.59 -12.14
CA SER A 109 -27.95 -38.52 -12.55
C SER A 109 -28.74 -38.93 -13.79
N TYR A 110 -30.01 -38.53 -13.87
CA TYR A 110 -30.90 -38.86 -14.98
C TYR A 110 -30.34 -38.46 -16.36
N ALA A 111 -29.51 -37.42 -16.41
CA ALA A 111 -28.89 -36.91 -17.63
C ALA A 111 -27.47 -37.47 -17.89
N GLY A 112 -26.92 -38.28 -16.98
CA GLY A 112 -25.58 -38.88 -17.09
C GLY A 112 -24.40 -37.89 -16.99
N ILE A 113 -24.66 -36.58 -16.99
CA ILE A 113 -23.67 -35.51 -17.01
C ILE A 113 -24.13 -34.39 -16.09
N ASP A 114 -23.24 -33.92 -15.24
CA ASP A 114 -23.40 -32.72 -14.43
C ASP A 114 -22.56 -31.58 -15.02
N LYS A 115 -23.17 -30.40 -15.16
CA LYS A 115 -22.51 -29.18 -15.61
C LYS A 115 -21.82 -28.49 -14.44
N GLY A 116 -20.58 -28.08 -14.64
CA GLY A 116 -19.80 -27.34 -13.65
C GLY A 116 -20.07 -25.84 -13.70
N HIS A 117 -20.33 -25.25 -12.54
CA HIS A 117 -20.59 -23.83 -12.35
C HIS A 117 -19.58 -23.24 -11.38
N LEU A 118 -19.04 -22.07 -11.73
CA LEU A 118 -18.14 -21.32 -10.86
C LEU A 118 -18.96 -20.69 -9.74
N LYS A 119 -18.61 -20.97 -8.49
CA LYS A 119 -19.22 -20.40 -7.29
C LYS A 119 -18.14 -19.80 -6.39
N LEU A 120 -18.57 -18.95 -5.46
CA LEU A 120 -17.71 -18.35 -4.45
C LEU A 120 -17.82 -19.16 -3.15
N GLY A 121 -16.69 -19.34 -2.47
CA GLY A 121 -16.57 -20.14 -1.25
C GLY A 121 -15.87 -19.37 -0.14
N ALA A 122 -14.87 -20.01 0.48
CA ALA A 122 -14.16 -19.47 1.64
C ALA A 122 -13.53 -18.10 1.39
N ILE A 123 -13.42 -17.29 2.43
CA ILE A 123 -12.80 -15.97 2.38
C ILE A 123 -11.32 -16.09 2.79
N ALA A 124 -10.45 -15.34 2.12
CA ALA A 124 -9.04 -15.18 2.47
C ALA A 124 -8.63 -13.71 2.29
N PRO A 125 -7.58 -13.22 2.99
CA PRO A 125 -7.05 -11.89 2.73
C PRO A 125 -6.34 -11.84 1.37
N VAL A 126 -6.34 -10.66 0.75
CA VAL A 126 -5.47 -10.36 -0.40
C VAL A 126 -4.02 -10.24 0.08
N GLN A 127 -3.07 -10.51 -0.81
CA GLN A 127 -1.64 -10.53 -0.53
C GLN A 127 -0.91 -9.49 -1.40
N GLN A 128 0.21 -8.99 -0.88
CA GLN A 128 1.12 -8.13 -1.62
C GLN A 128 2.26 -8.95 -2.23
N THR A 129 2.48 -8.79 -3.53
CA THR A 129 3.57 -9.41 -4.28
C THR A 129 4.30 -8.38 -5.14
N ASP A 130 5.50 -8.70 -5.60
CA ASP A 130 6.32 -7.86 -6.50
C ASP A 130 6.10 -8.18 -7.98
N ASP A 131 5.41 -9.29 -8.28
CA ASP A 131 5.19 -9.76 -9.65
C ASP A 131 4.05 -9.02 -10.38
N CYS A 132 3.18 -8.32 -9.64
CA CYS A 132 2.04 -7.56 -10.14
C CYS A 132 2.11 -6.07 -9.77
N PRO A 133 1.44 -5.19 -10.55
CA PRO A 133 1.42 -3.78 -10.21
C PRO A 133 0.79 -3.56 -8.84
N SER A 134 1.31 -2.58 -8.10
CA SER A 134 0.84 -2.19 -6.78
C SER A 134 -0.44 -1.33 -6.89
N VAL A 135 -1.46 -1.85 -7.60
CA VAL A 135 -2.81 -1.26 -7.81
C VAL A 135 -3.92 -2.28 -7.58
N GLU A 136 -4.96 -1.98 -6.81
CA GLU A 136 -5.91 -2.98 -6.26
C GLU A 136 -6.48 -3.85 -7.39
N PRO A 137 -6.63 -5.18 -7.21
CA PRO A 137 -7.24 -6.01 -8.24
C PRO A 137 -8.67 -5.55 -8.53
N GLU A 138 -9.10 -5.69 -9.77
CA GLU A 138 -10.52 -5.48 -10.07
C GLU A 138 -11.37 -6.59 -9.43
N ILE A 139 -12.57 -6.24 -8.96
CA ILE A 139 -13.51 -7.20 -8.37
C ILE A 139 -13.76 -8.36 -9.35
N GLY A 140 -13.63 -9.58 -8.85
CA GLY A 140 -13.82 -10.81 -9.58
C GLY A 140 -12.59 -11.34 -10.31
N TRP A 141 -11.45 -10.64 -10.29
CA TRP A 141 -10.18 -11.10 -10.85
C TRP A 141 -9.26 -11.63 -9.75
N ASN A 142 -8.26 -12.45 -10.11
CA ASN A 142 -7.31 -12.98 -9.12
C ASN A 142 -6.25 -11.95 -8.72
N SER A 143 -5.82 -11.11 -9.66
CA SER A 143 -4.68 -10.22 -9.47
C SER A 143 -4.77 -8.95 -10.30
N SER A 144 -4.04 -7.92 -9.89
CA SER A 144 -3.90 -6.68 -10.65
C SER A 144 -3.12 -6.87 -11.96
N CYS A 145 -2.34 -7.96 -12.07
CA CYS A 145 -1.64 -8.34 -13.29
C CYS A 145 -2.58 -8.56 -14.49
N GLU A 146 -3.78 -9.10 -14.25
CA GLU A 146 -4.66 -9.56 -15.32
C GLU A 146 -5.31 -8.41 -16.11
N ASN A 147 -5.39 -7.24 -15.49
CA ASN A 147 -5.87 -6.01 -16.11
C ASN A 147 -4.77 -4.94 -16.18
N ALA A 148 -3.51 -5.33 -15.98
CA ALA A 148 -2.39 -4.41 -16.01
C ALA A 148 -2.18 -3.85 -17.42
N LYS A 149 -1.95 -2.53 -17.51
CA LYS A 149 -1.57 -1.90 -18.77
C LYS A 149 -0.21 -2.42 -19.25
N PRO A 150 0.00 -2.58 -20.57
CA PRO A 150 1.34 -2.85 -21.11
C PRO A 150 2.35 -1.82 -20.61
N GLY A 151 3.53 -2.28 -20.19
CA GLY A 151 4.59 -1.41 -19.68
C GLY A 151 4.42 -0.91 -18.23
N TRP A 152 3.47 -1.45 -17.46
CA TRP A 152 3.25 -1.04 -16.06
C TRP A 152 4.52 -1.05 -15.21
N ARG A 153 5.43 -2.02 -15.40
CA ARG A 153 6.70 -2.09 -14.66
C ARG A 153 7.57 -0.86 -14.88
N ALA A 154 7.65 -0.39 -16.13
CA ALA A 154 8.40 0.81 -16.47
C ALA A 154 7.72 2.06 -15.91
N ALA A 155 6.39 2.12 -15.97
CA ALA A 155 5.61 3.22 -15.39
C ALA A 155 5.79 3.31 -13.86
N GLU A 156 5.74 2.18 -13.14
CA GLU A 156 6.00 2.15 -11.70
C GLU A 156 7.46 2.47 -11.35
N ALA A 157 8.42 1.94 -12.11
CA ALA A 157 9.83 2.25 -11.91
C ALA A 157 10.07 3.76 -12.11
N GLU A 158 9.46 4.36 -13.13
CA GLU A 158 9.54 5.80 -13.36
C GLU A 158 8.82 6.58 -12.26
N ALA A 159 7.67 6.12 -11.75
CA ALA A 159 6.98 6.77 -10.63
C ALA A 159 7.82 6.73 -9.34
N LYS A 160 8.49 5.61 -9.06
CA LYS A 160 9.35 5.40 -7.88
C LYS A 160 10.74 6.02 -8.02
N ARG A 161 11.15 6.40 -9.24
CA ARG A 161 12.47 6.98 -9.50
C ARG A 161 12.60 8.34 -8.81
N PRO A 162 13.68 8.59 -8.07
CA PRO A 162 13.99 9.93 -7.56
C PRO A 162 14.04 10.96 -8.67
N LYS A 163 13.29 12.06 -8.52
CA LYS A 163 13.24 13.19 -9.47
C LYS A 163 14.31 14.24 -9.16
N CYS A 164 15.48 13.77 -8.74
CA CYS A 164 16.61 14.59 -8.36
C CYS A 164 17.93 13.89 -8.74
N SER A 165 19.04 14.58 -8.53
CA SER A 165 20.36 14.01 -8.72
C SER A 165 20.62 12.81 -7.79
N LYS A 166 21.49 11.90 -8.24
CA LYS A 166 21.95 10.76 -7.43
C LYS A 166 22.58 11.16 -6.09
N ARG A 167 23.06 12.41 -5.95
CA ARG A 167 23.62 12.93 -4.69
C ARG A 167 22.54 13.20 -3.65
N LEU A 168 21.32 13.57 -4.07
CA LEU A 168 20.18 13.81 -3.18
C LEU A 168 19.26 12.60 -3.03
N ALA A 169 19.32 11.62 -3.92
CA ALA A 169 18.47 10.42 -3.84
C ALA A 169 18.51 9.68 -2.48
N PRO A 170 19.66 9.52 -1.79
CA PRO A 170 19.70 8.91 -0.44
C PRO A 170 19.02 9.75 0.65
N PHE A 171 18.77 11.02 0.36
CA PHE A 171 18.15 12.00 1.26
C PHE A 171 16.75 12.37 0.77
N GLU A 172 16.08 11.47 0.05
CA GLU A 172 14.71 11.65 -0.46
C GLU A 172 14.54 12.93 -1.31
N CYS A 173 15.59 13.30 -2.04
CA CYS A 173 15.64 14.54 -2.82
C CYS A 173 15.59 15.84 -1.97
N ASP A 174 15.78 15.75 -0.66
CA ASP A 174 15.79 16.89 0.27
C ASP A 174 17.20 17.50 0.39
N TRP A 175 17.30 18.78 0.00
CA TRP A 175 18.54 19.54 0.08
C TRP A 175 18.99 19.81 1.51
N ASN A 176 18.08 20.09 2.42
CA ASN A 176 18.40 20.37 3.82
C ASN A 176 18.87 19.10 4.52
N ALA A 177 18.19 17.97 4.31
CA ALA A 177 18.64 16.68 4.83
C ALA A 177 20.04 16.32 4.31
N TYR A 178 20.33 16.62 3.05
CA TYR A 178 21.68 16.50 2.50
C TYR A 178 22.69 17.43 3.20
N LEU A 179 22.34 18.70 3.47
CA LEU A 179 23.24 19.61 4.19
C LEU A 179 23.48 19.18 5.65
N GLU A 180 22.44 18.76 6.37
CA GLU A 180 22.57 18.26 7.74
C GLU A 180 23.49 17.03 7.81
N ALA A 181 23.36 16.12 6.83
CA ALA A 181 24.23 14.96 6.71
C ALA A 181 25.66 15.29 6.25
N ASN A 182 25.90 16.49 5.72
CA ASN A 182 27.19 16.92 5.17
C ASN A 182 27.62 18.29 5.73
N PRO A 183 28.15 18.36 6.97
CA PRO A 183 28.44 19.62 7.65
C PRO A 183 29.37 20.58 6.89
N GLY A 184 30.34 20.04 6.13
CA GLY A 184 31.22 20.86 5.29
C GLY A 184 30.48 21.54 4.13
N MET A 185 29.51 20.84 3.52
CA MET A 185 28.64 21.44 2.49
C MET A 185 27.68 22.46 3.11
N LYS A 186 27.20 22.22 4.32
CA LYS A 186 26.36 23.16 5.07
C LYS A 186 27.10 24.47 5.35
N ALA A 187 28.30 24.39 5.92
CA ALA A 187 29.13 25.57 6.18
C ALA A 187 29.48 26.33 4.89
N TRP A 188 29.78 25.61 3.80
CA TRP A 188 29.99 26.24 2.48
C TRP A 188 28.72 26.94 1.98
N ALA A 189 27.56 26.32 2.13
CA ALA A 189 26.29 26.88 1.67
C ALA A 189 25.90 28.14 2.44
N GLU A 190 26.09 28.14 3.76
CA GLU A 190 25.89 29.30 4.64
C GLU A 190 26.81 30.47 4.27
N ALA A 191 28.07 30.17 3.93
CA ALA A 191 29.04 31.18 3.51
C ALA A 191 28.83 31.69 2.07
N ASN A 192 28.12 30.94 1.21
CA ASN A 192 27.98 31.24 -0.22
C ASN A 192 26.51 31.10 -0.70
N PRO A 193 25.56 31.92 -0.20
CA PRO A 193 24.13 31.67 -0.39
C PRO A 193 23.69 31.65 -1.87
N GLY A 194 24.24 32.53 -2.72
CA GLY A 194 23.92 32.55 -4.15
C GLY A 194 24.39 31.32 -4.90
N ALA A 195 25.61 30.83 -4.59
CA ALA A 195 26.14 29.61 -5.21
C ALA A 195 25.45 28.35 -4.66
N ALA A 196 25.08 28.36 -3.38
CA ALA A 196 24.33 27.30 -2.74
C ALA A 196 22.96 27.12 -3.39
N GLU A 197 22.26 28.22 -3.68
CA GLU A 197 20.96 28.18 -4.34
C GLU A 197 21.05 27.60 -5.76
N GLN A 198 22.06 28.00 -6.54
CA GLN A 198 22.29 27.40 -7.86
C GLN A 198 22.58 25.89 -7.77
N GLN A 199 23.37 25.48 -6.77
CA GLN A 199 23.68 24.08 -6.55
C GLN A 199 22.44 23.30 -6.10
N ARG A 200 21.58 23.88 -5.25
CA ARG A 200 20.29 23.31 -4.86
C ARG A 200 19.44 23.04 -6.09
N ILE A 201 19.16 24.06 -6.90
CA ILE A 201 18.37 23.94 -8.13
C ILE A 201 18.91 22.82 -9.03
N LYS A 202 20.22 22.81 -9.26
CA LYS A 202 20.88 21.78 -10.09
C LYS A 202 20.68 20.37 -9.55
N LEU A 203 20.74 20.19 -8.23
CA LEU A 203 20.65 18.87 -7.60
C LEU A 203 19.22 18.40 -7.40
N THR A 204 18.27 19.32 -7.23
CA THR A 204 16.83 19.02 -7.11
C THR A 204 16.14 18.85 -8.46
N ALA A 205 16.76 19.25 -9.56
CA ALA A 205 16.22 19.07 -10.91
C ALA A 205 16.17 17.59 -11.32
N ASP A 206 15.14 17.22 -12.09
CA ASP A 206 15.01 15.87 -12.65
C ASP A 206 16.04 15.65 -13.76
N PRO A 207 17.00 14.73 -13.59
CA PRO A 207 18.05 14.50 -14.59
C PRO A 207 17.53 14.02 -15.95
N LEU A 208 16.27 13.54 -16.05
CA LEU A 208 15.67 13.12 -17.32
C LEU A 208 14.85 14.21 -18.03
N LYS A 209 14.65 15.38 -17.40
CA LYS A 209 13.88 16.50 -17.96
C LYS A 209 14.73 17.75 -18.24
N ASN A 210 16.04 17.64 -18.07
CA ASN A 210 17.01 18.72 -18.26
C ASN A 210 17.56 18.75 -19.68
#